data_AF-A0A0N5BTK4-F1
#
_entry.id   AF-A0A0N5BTK4-F1
#
_cell.length_a   1.000
_cell.length_b   1.000
_cell.length_c   1.000
_cell.angle_alpha   90.00
_cell.angle_beta   90.00
_cell.angle_gamma   90.00
#
_symmetry.space_group_name_H-M   'P 1'
#
loop_
_entity.id
_entity.type
_entity.pdbx_description
1 polymer ?
#
loop_
_entity_poly.entity_id
_entity_poly.type
_entity_poly.pdbx_seq_one_letter_code
_entity_poly.pdbx_strand_id
1 'polypeptide(L)'
;MLTNILFIFSLILVIYSLNNDSNYDIPLINENFINIYKYHYELAEESNALDKRMISHFNECENGYNNEIFQYYRDVSYLSPGQIQIYSEIGSLSTYIPQKLTESFFDIPLDNLNEFLQTTEDSNYPTFKDFIEGFKKHTLYDEEFHKVIINHVELGNSDLLEWTKRVVERIKEIPGHAYKWKFILITPTIEDIIPKYYKIQKRNDTAVRTKTFYNNIVPTLYDTLYYIKSQLPTKTFVVVLKNENMNIWKAYRDSYKYCQFSTKNWFEDDEQKRSCTNCDETKFNSKTWEILQKNITRYFNTKYFNINIINLLDNFIPLTIKTNKTKGEWIDLSLLSIDCKHLSDIGISTLHTAIWNWIISPTSSKYESRSYFKPIVHVLKCPLPSCPFMATENNYNFCEYNGIQYPSRLRSYLFNESVGEEIMVLLLISSAITLYLMIWKFVGRLMRKEEEYIESLRTKWFQLPSLDKKDLLNI
;
A
#
# COMPACT_ATOMS: atom_id res chain seq x y z
N MET A 1 -28.03 63.58 16.09
CA MET A 1 -26.60 63.21 16.21
C MET A 1 -26.38 61.74 16.55
N LEU A 2 -27.10 61.16 17.53
CA LEU A 2 -26.96 59.72 17.86
C LEU A 2 -27.32 58.75 16.71
N THR A 3 -28.33 59.08 15.90
CA THR A 3 -28.78 58.26 14.76
C THR A 3 -27.75 58.17 13.63
N ASN A 4 -27.00 59.25 13.37
CA ASN A 4 -25.93 59.24 12.37
C ASN A 4 -24.70 58.46 12.83
N ILE A 5 -24.42 58.41 14.14
CA ILE A 5 -23.31 57.63 14.71
C ILE A 5 -23.61 56.12 14.62
N LEU A 6 -24.86 55.71 14.89
CA LEU A 6 -25.30 54.32 14.75
C LEU A 6 -25.27 53.84 13.28
N PHE A 7 -25.60 54.72 12.33
CA PHE A 7 -25.54 54.39 10.90
C PHE A 7 -24.08 54.22 10.42
N ILE A 8 -23.16 55.05 10.93
CA ILE A 8 -21.72 54.94 10.62
C ILE A 8 -21.13 53.66 11.25
N PHE A 9 -21.51 53.30 12.48
CA PHE A 9 -21.07 52.04 13.09
C PHE A 9 -21.64 50.80 12.39
N SER A 10 -22.88 50.86 11.91
CA SER A 10 -23.48 49.83 11.06
C SER A 10 -22.74 49.70 9.73
N LEU A 11 -22.38 50.82 9.09
CA LEU A 11 -21.63 50.80 7.83
C LEU A 11 -20.20 50.29 8.04
N ILE A 12 -19.54 50.65 9.14
CA ILE A 12 -18.21 50.14 9.50
C ILE A 12 -18.27 48.65 9.82
N LEU A 13 -19.31 48.14 10.48
CA LEU A 13 -19.50 46.70 10.71
C LEU A 13 -19.83 45.93 9.44
N VAL A 14 -20.56 46.53 8.50
CA VAL A 14 -20.81 45.93 7.17
C VAL A 14 -19.55 45.96 6.31
N ILE A 15 -18.75 47.04 6.35
CA ILE A 15 -17.45 47.11 5.66
C ILE A 15 -16.44 46.16 6.32
N TYR A 16 -16.43 46.02 7.65
CA TYR A 16 -15.58 45.07 8.36
C TYR A 16 -16.04 43.62 8.15
N SER A 17 -17.34 43.38 7.97
CA SER A 17 -17.88 42.06 7.59
C SER A 17 -17.62 41.73 6.12
N LEU A 18 -17.52 42.73 5.23
CA LEU A 18 -17.17 42.54 3.81
C LEU A 18 -15.64 42.46 3.60
N ASN A 19 -14.83 42.97 4.53
CA ASN A 19 -13.36 42.80 4.54
C ASN A 19 -12.89 41.53 5.29
N ASN A 20 -13.80 40.77 5.90
CA ASN A 20 -13.50 39.47 6.50
C ASN A 20 -13.86 38.29 5.59
N ASP A 21 -14.24 38.55 4.33
CA ASP A 21 -13.87 37.63 3.27
C ASP A 21 -12.35 37.69 3.20
N SER A 22 -11.74 36.79 3.97
CA SER A 22 -10.39 36.32 3.70
C SER A 22 -10.33 35.98 2.22
N ASN A 23 -9.83 36.95 1.45
CA ASN A 23 -9.02 36.67 0.27
C ASN A 23 -8.03 35.61 0.76
N TYR A 24 -8.39 34.35 0.53
CA TYR A 24 -7.42 33.29 0.38
C TYR A 24 -6.60 33.77 -0.81
N ASP A 25 -5.54 34.53 -0.53
CA ASP A 25 -4.49 34.80 -1.50
C ASP A 25 -4.09 33.42 -2.02
N ILE A 26 -4.63 33.04 -3.18
CA ILE A 26 -4.12 31.92 -3.97
C ILE A 26 -2.65 32.26 -4.09
N PRO A 27 -1.72 31.50 -3.48
CA PRO A 27 -0.33 31.74 -3.72
C PRO A 27 -0.15 31.45 -5.20
N LEU A 28 -0.04 32.50 -6.01
CA LEU A 28 0.51 32.41 -7.35
C LEU A 28 1.75 31.54 -7.20
N ILE A 29 1.87 30.51 -8.03
CA ILE A 29 3.12 29.74 -8.08
C ILE A 29 4.22 30.78 -8.23
N ASN A 30 5.04 30.91 -7.18
CA ASN A 30 6.13 31.86 -7.24
C ASN A 30 7.19 31.26 -8.15
N GLU A 31 7.90 32.11 -8.90
CA GLU A 31 9.02 31.67 -9.74
C GLU A 31 10.00 30.78 -8.98
N ASN A 32 10.12 31.00 -7.66
CA ASN A 32 10.93 30.17 -6.76
C ASN A 32 10.48 28.69 -6.73
N PHE A 33 9.18 28.39 -6.61
CA PHE A 33 8.68 27.01 -6.61
C PHE A 33 8.90 26.34 -7.97
N ILE A 34 8.65 27.04 -9.07
CA ILE A 34 8.92 26.53 -10.43
C ILE A 34 10.40 26.18 -10.59
N ASN A 35 11.28 27.08 -10.16
CA ASN A 35 12.71 26.87 -10.28
C ASN A 35 13.19 25.69 -9.42
N ILE A 36 12.66 25.52 -8.21
CA ILE A 36 12.94 24.35 -7.36
C ILE A 36 12.44 23.07 -8.03
N TYR A 37 11.20 23.08 -8.55
CA TYR A 37 10.61 21.95 -9.25
C TYR A 37 11.46 21.52 -10.45
N LYS A 38 11.78 22.45 -11.36
CA LYS A 38 12.62 22.21 -12.53
C LYS A 38 13.98 21.63 -12.15
N TYR A 39 14.61 22.21 -11.14
CA TYR A 39 15.90 21.74 -10.67
C TYR A 39 15.86 20.30 -10.12
N HIS A 40 14.85 19.97 -9.31
CA HIS A 40 14.67 18.61 -8.79
C HIS A 40 14.40 17.61 -9.91
N TYR A 41 13.60 17.99 -10.90
CA TYR A 41 13.33 17.15 -12.05
C TYR A 41 14.59 16.90 -12.89
N GLU A 42 15.35 17.94 -13.24
CA GLU A 42 16.62 17.81 -13.98
C GLU A 42 17.59 16.86 -13.26
N LEU A 43 17.71 16.98 -11.93
CA LEU A 43 18.51 16.05 -11.12
C LEU A 43 17.99 14.62 -11.22
N ALA A 44 16.67 14.42 -11.20
CA ALA A 44 16.08 13.09 -11.32
C ALA A 44 16.31 12.49 -12.71
N GLU A 45 16.22 13.28 -13.78
CA GLU A 45 16.51 12.85 -15.15
C GLU A 45 17.98 12.43 -15.31
N GLU A 46 18.92 13.23 -14.79
CA GLU A 46 20.36 12.93 -14.83
C GLU A 46 20.74 11.70 -13.99
N SER A 47 20.11 11.53 -12.83
CA SER A 47 20.52 10.51 -11.85
C SER A 47 19.84 9.14 -12.02
N ASN A 48 18.61 9.09 -12.53
CA ASN A 48 17.82 7.86 -12.51
C ASN A 48 17.95 6.97 -13.75
N ALA A 49 18.67 7.39 -14.80
CA ALA A 49 18.80 6.64 -16.06
C ALA A 49 17.50 5.92 -16.47
N LEU A 50 16.38 6.63 -16.35
CA LEU A 50 15.06 6.15 -16.78
C LEU A 50 15.06 6.14 -18.29
N ASP A 51 15.47 5.03 -18.87
CA ASP A 51 15.41 4.89 -20.31
C ASP A 51 15.14 3.47 -20.73
N LYS A 52 14.98 3.30 -22.04
CA LYS A 52 14.68 2.02 -22.67
C LYS A 52 15.77 0.96 -22.41
N ARG A 53 16.97 1.31 -21.94
CA ARG A 53 17.98 0.33 -21.52
C ARG A 53 17.59 -0.38 -20.22
N MET A 54 16.74 0.20 -19.37
CA MET A 54 16.13 -0.51 -18.25
C MET A 54 15.36 -1.76 -18.72
N ILE A 55 14.74 -1.68 -19.91
CA ILE A 55 14.11 -2.83 -20.57
C ILE A 55 15.20 -3.77 -21.15
N SER A 56 16.35 -3.28 -21.59
CA SER A 56 17.44 -4.17 -22.05
C SER A 56 18.09 -5.01 -20.94
N HIS A 57 18.18 -4.49 -19.70
CA HIS A 57 18.60 -5.31 -18.54
C HIS A 57 17.65 -6.49 -18.29
N PHE A 58 16.39 -6.32 -18.67
CA PHE A 58 15.39 -7.36 -18.60
C PHE A 58 15.65 -8.52 -19.58
N ASN A 59 16.44 -8.30 -20.64
CA ASN A 59 16.85 -9.35 -21.59
C ASN A 59 17.79 -10.38 -20.93
N GLU A 60 18.47 -10.05 -19.82
CA GLU A 60 19.33 -10.99 -19.10
C GLU A 60 18.56 -11.97 -18.20
N CYS A 61 17.26 -11.71 -17.96
CA CYS A 61 16.42 -12.61 -17.21
C CYS A 61 16.36 -14.02 -17.86
N GLU A 62 16.51 -14.11 -19.19
CA GLU A 62 16.31 -15.31 -20.01
C GLU A 62 17.31 -16.47 -19.76
N ASN A 63 18.52 -16.19 -19.27
CA ASN A 63 19.59 -17.21 -19.24
C ASN A 63 19.40 -18.35 -18.21
N GLY A 64 18.39 -18.27 -17.33
CA GLY A 64 18.03 -19.33 -16.39
C GLY A 64 16.93 -20.29 -16.88
N TYR A 65 16.27 -19.98 -18.00
CA TYR A 65 15.00 -20.63 -18.40
C TYR A 65 15.15 -21.83 -19.35
N ASN A 66 16.37 -22.12 -19.83
CA ASN A 66 16.57 -23.07 -20.93
C ASN A 66 16.35 -24.55 -20.59
N ASN A 67 16.09 -24.92 -19.33
CA ASN A 67 15.92 -26.33 -18.92
C ASN A 67 14.70 -26.62 -18.04
N GLU A 68 13.84 -25.64 -17.73
CA GLU A 68 12.68 -25.87 -16.88
C GLU A 68 11.39 -25.99 -17.71
N ILE A 69 10.71 -27.12 -17.58
CA ILE A 69 9.41 -27.38 -18.23
C ILE A 69 8.40 -26.38 -17.65
N PHE A 70 8.01 -25.37 -18.43
CA PHE A 70 6.89 -24.49 -18.09
C PHE A 70 5.63 -25.33 -17.88
N GLN A 71 5.23 -25.52 -16.63
CA GLN A 71 3.99 -26.21 -16.33
C GLN A 71 2.82 -25.25 -16.59
N TYR A 72 2.13 -25.45 -17.72
CA TYR A 72 0.94 -24.71 -18.11
C TYR A 72 -0.24 -25.05 -17.22
N TYR A 73 -0.28 -24.48 -16.02
CA TYR A 73 -1.48 -24.51 -15.21
C TYR A 73 -2.43 -23.41 -15.70
N ARG A 74 -3.68 -23.77 -15.98
CA ARG A 74 -4.75 -22.81 -16.32
C ARG A 74 -5.18 -21.96 -15.11
N ASP A 75 -4.43 -21.99 -14.02
CA ASP A 75 -4.73 -21.41 -12.71
C ASP A 75 -3.97 -20.09 -12.54
N VAL A 76 -4.63 -19.11 -11.94
CA VAL A 76 -4.02 -17.82 -11.57
C VAL A 76 -2.81 -17.98 -10.65
N SER A 77 -2.78 -19.06 -9.86
CA SER A 77 -1.71 -19.37 -8.94
C SER A 77 -0.38 -19.59 -9.64
N TYR A 78 -0.32 -19.77 -10.96
CA TYR A 78 0.90 -19.96 -11.77
C TYR A 78 1.01 -18.95 -12.91
N LEU A 79 0.23 -17.87 -12.88
CA LEU A 79 0.19 -16.88 -13.95
C LEU A 79 1.57 -16.21 -14.14
N SER A 80 2.08 -16.31 -15.36
CA SER A 80 3.29 -15.60 -15.81
C SER A 80 2.98 -14.29 -16.53
N PRO A 81 3.85 -13.27 -16.44
CA PRO A 81 3.70 -12.05 -17.23
C PRO A 81 3.57 -12.33 -18.73
N GLY A 82 4.29 -13.33 -19.25
CA GLY A 82 4.25 -13.69 -20.68
C GLY A 82 2.92 -14.32 -21.12
N GLN A 83 2.12 -14.83 -20.18
CA GLN A 83 0.78 -15.33 -20.47
C GLN A 83 -0.27 -14.21 -20.51
N ILE A 84 0.03 -12.99 -20.04
CA ILE A 84 -0.89 -11.87 -20.17
C ILE A 84 -1.05 -11.52 -21.65
N GLN A 85 -2.29 -11.48 -22.11
CA GLN A 85 -2.63 -11.10 -23.49
C GLN A 85 -3.40 -9.79 -23.54
N ILE A 86 -4.03 -9.38 -22.43
CA ILE A 86 -4.78 -8.14 -22.33
C ILE A 86 -4.30 -7.39 -21.09
N TYR A 87 -3.78 -6.17 -21.27
CA TYR A 87 -3.36 -5.29 -20.19
C TYR A 87 -4.28 -4.07 -20.12
N SER A 88 -4.63 -3.64 -18.91
CA SER A 88 -5.42 -2.44 -18.68
C SER A 88 -5.06 -1.76 -17.35
N GLU A 89 -5.34 -0.47 -17.27
CA GLU A 89 -5.15 0.37 -16.08
C GLU A 89 -6.37 1.26 -15.82
N ILE A 90 -6.66 1.51 -14.53
CA ILE A 90 -7.83 2.23 -14.04
C ILE A 90 -7.43 3.04 -12.79
N GLY A 91 -7.89 4.29 -12.70
CA GLY A 91 -7.74 5.15 -11.51
C GLY A 91 -6.68 6.24 -11.70
N SER A 92 -6.75 7.31 -10.91
CA SER A 92 -6.01 8.55 -11.21
C SER A 92 -4.48 8.44 -11.08
N LEU A 93 -3.94 7.38 -10.45
CA LEU A 93 -2.49 7.10 -10.48
C LEU A 93 -2.01 6.31 -11.71
N SER A 94 -2.89 6.08 -12.68
CA SER A 94 -2.51 5.54 -14.00
C SER A 94 -2.34 6.64 -15.06
N THR A 95 -2.52 7.90 -14.66
CA THR A 95 -2.32 9.08 -15.50
C THR A 95 -1.23 9.97 -14.90
N TYR A 96 -0.63 10.79 -15.74
CA TYR A 96 0.46 11.68 -15.34
C TYR A 96 0.44 12.97 -16.16
N ILE A 97 1.19 13.97 -15.71
CA ILE A 97 1.41 15.21 -16.47
C ILE A 97 2.90 15.29 -16.81
N PRO A 98 3.28 15.30 -18.10
CA PRO A 98 4.69 15.37 -18.49
C PRO A 98 5.30 16.73 -18.13
N GLN A 99 6.58 16.71 -17.76
CA GLN A 99 7.29 17.91 -17.35
C GLN A 99 7.47 18.90 -18.51
N LYS A 100 7.66 18.43 -19.75
CA LYS A 100 7.82 19.30 -20.93
C LYS A 100 6.66 20.28 -21.15
N LEU A 101 5.45 19.94 -20.68
CA LEU A 101 4.31 20.85 -20.76
C LEU A 101 4.43 21.98 -19.71
N THR A 102 5.02 21.71 -18.55
CA THR A 102 5.24 22.69 -17.47
C THR A 102 6.24 23.80 -17.81
N GLU A 103 7.10 23.62 -18.82
CA GLU A 103 8.00 24.67 -19.31
C GLU A 103 7.28 25.85 -19.96
N SER A 104 6.04 25.62 -20.43
CA SER A 104 5.24 26.59 -21.20
C SER A 104 4.21 27.37 -20.37
N PHE A 105 4.04 27.06 -19.07
CA PHE A 105 2.86 27.47 -18.29
C PHE A 105 3.11 28.56 -17.23
N PHE A 106 3.99 29.52 -17.51
CA PHE A 106 4.13 30.69 -16.63
C PHE A 106 2.83 31.52 -16.51
N ASP A 107 1.90 31.38 -17.47
CA ASP A 107 0.68 32.20 -17.56
C ASP A 107 -0.64 31.43 -17.33
N ILE A 108 -0.63 30.11 -17.05
CA ILE A 108 -1.87 29.33 -16.83
C ILE A 108 -2.16 29.21 -15.32
N PRO A 109 -3.42 29.33 -14.87
CA PRO A 109 -3.82 28.94 -13.52
C PRO A 109 -3.49 27.46 -13.28
N LEU A 110 -2.45 27.19 -12.50
CA LEU A 110 -1.94 25.84 -12.23
C LEU A 110 -2.81 25.05 -11.22
N ASP A 111 -4.00 25.54 -10.89
CA ASP A 111 -4.90 24.93 -9.90
C ASP A 111 -5.67 23.72 -10.46
N ASN A 112 -5.73 23.58 -11.79
CA ASN A 112 -6.28 22.41 -12.47
C ASN A 112 -5.61 22.13 -13.83
N LEU A 113 -4.67 21.19 -13.85
CA LEU A 113 -3.96 20.78 -15.07
C LEU A 113 -4.53 19.50 -15.69
N ASN A 114 -5.78 19.14 -15.38
CA ASN A 114 -6.40 17.90 -15.87
C ASN A 114 -6.49 17.82 -17.40
N GLU A 115 -6.48 18.96 -18.09
CA GLU A 115 -6.45 19.01 -19.56
C GLU A 115 -5.12 18.50 -20.16
N PHE A 116 -4.05 18.47 -19.37
CA PHE A 116 -2.72 18.00 -19.76
C PHE A 116 -2.44 16.57 -19.33
N LEU A 117 -3.43 15.88 -18.73
CA LEU A 117 -3.28 14.50 -18.33
C LEU A 117 -3.03 13.60 -19.54
N GLN A 118 -1.97 12.80 -19.43
CA GLN A 118 -1.61 11.77 -20.37
C GLN A 118 -1.77 10.40 -19.74
N THR A 119 -1.92 9.39 -20.59
CA THR A 119 -1.97 7.99 -20.16
C THR A 119 -0.58 7.38 -20.24
N THR A 120 -0.35 6.26 -19.55
CA THR A 120 0.93 5.56 -19.67
C THR A 120 1.21 5.07 -21.09
N GLU A 121 0.19 4.99 -21.95
CA GLU A 121 0.39 4.69 -23.37
C GLU A 121 1.30 5.71 -24.06
N ASP A 122 1.23 6.98 -23.66
CA ASP A 122 1.96 8.10 -24.24
C ASP A 122 3.32 8.37 -23.56
N SER A 123 3.69 7.58 -22.54
CA SER A 123 4.91 7.77 -21.76
C SER A 123 6.19 7.56 -22.58
N ASN A 124 7.13 8.49 -22.46
CA ASN A 124 8.49 8.35 -22.98
C ASN A 124 9.37 7.44 -22.12
N TYR A 125 9.03 7.31 -20.84
CA TYR A 125 9.71 6.42 -19.90
C TYR A 125 9.02 5.06 -19.84
N PRO A 126 9.78 3.97 -19.57
CA PRO A 126 9.18 2.64 -19.43
C PRO A 126 8.11 2.59 -18.34
N THR A 127 6.99 1.98 -18.66
CA THR A 127 5.84 1.78 -17.76
C THR A 127 5.44 0.30 -17.72
N PHE A 128 4.46 -0.04 -16.89
CA PHE A 128 4.04 -1.43 -16.68
C PHE A 128 3.66 -2.17 -17.97
N LYS A 129 3.06 -1.48 -18.96
CA LYS A 129 2.77 -2.04 -20.28
C LYS A 129 4.04 -2.53 -20.98
N ASP A 130 5.12 -1.75 -20.89
CA ASP A 130 6.39 -2.02 -21.55
C ASP A 130 7.11 -3.19 -20.88
N PHE A 131 6.93 -3.36 -19.56
CA PHE A 131 7.47 -4.50 -18.81
C PHE A 131 6.80 -5.81 -19.23
N ILE A 132 5.47 -5.82 -19.35
CA ILE A 132 4.72 -7.00 -19.83
C ILE A 132 5.09 -7.31 -21.29
N GLU A 133 5.07 -6.30 -22.16
CA GLU A 133 5.39 -6.46 -23.58
C GLU A 133 6.84 -6.94 -23.78
N GLY A 134 7.79 -6.35 -23.05
CA GLY A 134 9.20 -6.74 -23.07
C GLY A 134 9.42 -8.19 -22.62
N PHE A 135 8.72 -8.64 -21.57
CA PHE A 135 8.77 -10.04 -21.14
C PHE A 135 8.22 -10.97 -22.21
N LYS A 136 7.11 -10.59 -22.86
CA LYS A 136 6.42 -11.44 -23.84
C LYS A 136 7.24 -11.68 -25.11
N LYS A 137 8.00 -10.69 -25.59
CA LYS A 137 8.87 -10.80 -26.79
C LYS A 137 9.86 -11.96 -26.74
N HIS A 138 10.17 -12.46 -25.54
CA HIS A 138 11.13 -13.55 -25.31
C HIS A 138 10.44 -14.88 -24.97
N THR A 139 9.12 -14.96 -25.12
CA THR A 139 8.37 -16.20 -24.93
C THR A 139 8.00 -16.83 -26.27
N LEU A 140 7.88 -18.16 -26.32
CA LEU A 140 7.46 -18.92 -27.51
C LEU A 140 6.01 -18.63 -27.96
N TYR A 141 5.31 -17.68 -27.31
CA TYR A 141 3.89 -17.36 -27.51
C TYR A 141 3.74 -16.10 -28.35
N ASP A 142 3.69 -16.29 -29.67
CA ASP A 142 3.48 -15.24 -30.68
C ASP A 142 1.99 -14.80 -30.76
N GLU A 143 1.31 -14.72 -29.61
CA GLU A 143 -0.07 -14.23 -29.56
C GLU A 143 -0.11 -12.71 -29.46
N GLU A 144 -1.14 -12.07 -30.05
CA GLU A 144 -1.34 -10.62 -29.98
C GLU A 144 -1.44 -10.12 -28.53
N PHE A 145 -0.73 -9.05 -28.20
CA PHE A 145 -0.81 -8.35 -26.90
C PHE A 145 -1.65 -7.09 -27.06
N HIS A 146 -2.77 -7.04 -26.35
CA HIS A 146 -3.71 -5.92 -26.42
C HIS A 146 -3.57 -5.02 -25.19
N LYS A 147 -3.44 -3.71 -25.44
CA LYS A 147 -3.44 -2.68 -24.40
C LYS A 147 -4.78 -1.96 -24.44
N VAL A 148 -5.52 -1.99 -23.33
CA VAL A 148 -6.80 -1.30 -23.14
C VAL A 148 -6.60 -0.20 -22.10
N ILE A 149 -6.12 0.94 -22.57
CA ILE A 149 -5.83 2.12 -21.75
C ILE A 149 -6.76 3.23 -22.22
N ILE A 150 -7.54 3.80 -21.31
CA ILE A 150 -8.54 4.84 -21.64
C ILE A 150 -7.95 6.21 -21.36
N ASN A 151 -8.08 7.11 -22.33
CA ASN A 151 -7.63 8.49 -22.17
C ASN A 151 -8.53 9.24 -21.17
N HIS A 152 -7.92 10.00 -20.26
CA HIS A 152 -8.62 10.83 -19.28
C HIS A 152 -9.60 11.82 -19.93
N VAL A 153 -9.28 12.35 -21.12
CA VAL A 153 -10.18 13.25 -21.88
C VAL A 153 -11.51 12.58 -22.22
N GLU A 154 -11.50 11.27 -22.51
CA GLU A 154 -12.71 10.49 -22.77
C GLU A 154 -13.55 10.27 -21.50
N LEU A 155 -12.89 10.24 -20.34
CA LEU A 155 -13.50 9.88 -19.07
C LEU A 155 -14.24 11.05 -18.43
N GLY A 156 -13.70 12.27 -18.56
CA GLY A 156 -14.24 13.46 -17.90
C GLY A 156 -14.23 13.32 -16.37
N ASN A 157 -15.25 13.85 -15.69
CA ASN A 157 -15.40 13.75 -14.22
C ASN A 157 -16.04 12.42 -13.78
N SER A 158 -15.55 11.28 -14.28
CA SER A 158 -16.08 9.95 -13.95
C SER A 158 -15.47 9.36 -12.67
N ASP A 159 -16.25 8.62 -11.88
CA ASP A 159 -15.70 7.81 -10.79
C ASP A 159 -14.99 6.54 -11.30
N LEU A 160 -14.31 5.86 -10.37
CA LEU A 160 -13.63 4.60 -10.63
C LEU A 160 -14.52 3.55 -11.30
N LEU A 161 -15.81 3.48 -10.94
CA LEU A 161 -16.74 2.49 -11.48
C LEU A 161 -17.06 2.78 -12.94
N GLU A 162 -17.32 4.03 -13.29
CA GLU A 162 -17.63 4.42 -14.66
C GLU A 162 -16.42 4.28 -15.59
N TRP A 163 -15.22 4.61 -15.11
CA TRP A 163 -13.98 4.28 -15.83
C TRP A 163 -13.89 2.76 -16.07
N THR A 164 -14.15 1.97 -15.05
CA THR A 164 -14.11 0.50 -15.14
C THR A 164 -15.06 -0.05 -16.19
N LYS A 165 -16.29 0.48 -16.29
CA LYS A 165 -17.27 0.03 -17.31
C LYS A 165 -16.70 0.17 -18.72
N ARG A 166 -16.13 1.33 -19.04
CA ARG A 166 -15.53 1.62 -20.36
C ARG A 166 -14.36 0.70 -20.68
N VAL A 167 -13.50 0.44 -19.69
CA VAL A 167 -12.41 -0.55 -19.83
C VAL A 167 -12.97 -1.94 -20.13
N VAL A 168 -13.95 -2.39 -19.36
CA VAL A 168 -14.56 -3.71 -19.51
C VAL A 168 -15.23 -3.86 -20.88
N GLU A 169 -15.91 -2.82 -21.36
CA GLU A 169 -16.52 -2.79 -22.69
C GLU A 169 -15.46 -2.97 -23.79
N ARG A 170 -14.38 -2.19 -23.78
CA ARG A 170 -13.27 -2.35 -24.74
C ARG A 170 -12.58 -3.71 -24.65
N ILE A 171 -12.41 -4.27 -23.44
CA ILE A 171 -11.87 -5.63 -23.27
C ILE A 171 -12.77 -6.66 -23.97
N LYS A 172 -14.10 -6.50 -23.90
CA LYS A 172 -15.05 -7.44 -24.51
C LYS A 172 -15.07 -7.39 -26.03
N GLU A 173 -14.70 -6.27 -26.63
CA GLU A 173 -14.55 -6.11 -28.08
C GLU A 173 -13.39 -6.95 -28.64
N ILE A 174 -12.41 -7.32 -27.81
CA ILE A 174 -11.28 -8.15 -28.22
C ILE A 174 -11.75 -9.59 -28.53
N PRO A 175 -11.45 -10.13 -29.72
CA PRO A 175 -11.78 -11.49 -30.08
C PRO A 175 -11.19 -12.51 -29.11
N GLY A 176 -12.04 -13.42 -28.62
CA GLY A 176 -11.63 -14.47 -27.70
C GLY A 176 -11.23 -13.97 -26.31
N HIS A 177 -11.61 -12.74 -25.90
CA HIS A 177 -11.23 -12.16 -24.60
C HIS A 177 -11.47 -13.12 -23.42
N ALA A 178 -12.55 -13.91 -23.43
CA ALA A 178 -12.86 -14.87 -22.36
C ALA A 178 -11.75 -15.93 -22.13
N TYR A 179 -10.98 -16.26 -23.18
CA TYR A 179 -9.89 -17.23 -23.16
C TYR A 179 -8.50 -16.61 -22.97
N LYS A 180 -8.42 -15.28 -22.95
CA LYS A 180 -7.18 -14.51 -22.77
C LYS A 180 -6.99 -14.11 -21.30
N TRP A 181 -5.78 -14.24 -20.75
CA TRP A 181 -5.44 -13.68 -19.46
C TRP A 181 -5.40 -12.16 -19.53
N LYS A 182 -6.18 -11.55 -18.63
CA LYS A 182 -6.31 -10.10 -18.47
C LYS A 182 -5.57 -9.71 -17.21
N PHE A 183 -4.72 -8.71 -17.32
CA PHE A 183 -4.14 -8.01 -16.18
C PHE A 183 -4.77 -6.63 -16.10
N ILE A 184 -5.41 -6.32 -14.97
CA ILE A 184 -6.06 -5.03 -14.72
C ILE A 184 -5.40 -4.40 -13.50
N LEU A 185 -4.70 -3.29 -13.71
CA LEU A 185 -4.11 -2.48 -12.65
C LEU A 185 -5.11 -1.42 -12.21
N ILE A 186 -5.49 -1.43 -10.93
CA ILE A 186 -6.39 -0.43 -10.34
C ILE A 186 -5.59 0.38 -9.32
N THR A 187 -5.39 1.65 -9.59
CA THR A 187 -4.56 2.55 -8.78
C THR A 187 -5.35 3.79 -8.38
N PRO A 188 -6.32 3.63 -7.45
CA PRO A 188 -7.27 4.68 -7.14
C PRO A 188 -6.71 5.70 -6.15
N THR A 189 -7.24 6.91 -6.19
CA THR A 189 -7.05 7.96 -5.19
C THR A 189 -8.39 8.51 -4.72
N ILE A 190 -8.33 9.56 -3.90
CA ILE A 190 -9.50 10.35 -3.51
C ILE A 190 -10.21 11.01 -4.70
N GLU A 191 -9.49 11.27 -5.80
CA GLU A 191 -10.06 11.89 -7.01
C GLU A 191 -11.01 10.96 -7.76
N ASP A 192 -10.87 9.65 -7.56
CA ASP A 192 -11.73 8.64 -8.19
C ASP A 192 -13.04 8.40 -7.43
N ILE A 193 -13.27 9.15 -6.34
CA ILE A 193 -14.49 9.09 -5.54
C ILE A 193 -15.44 10.19 -6.02
N ILE A 194 -16.61 9.81 -6.53
CA ILE A 194 -17.75 10.75 -6.55
C ILE A 194 -18.29 10.83 -5.12
N PRO A 195 -18.34 12.03 -4.49
CA PRO A 195 -18.92 12.19 -3.17
C PRO A 195 -20.39 11.77 -3.18
N LYS A 196 -20.67 10.54 -2.75
CA LYS A 196 -22.02 10.08 -2.48
C LYS A 196 -22.35 10.48 -1.04
N TYR A 197 -23.45 11.21 -0.88
CA TYR A 197 -24.14 11.59 0.36
C TYR A 197 -23.92 12.99 0.92
N TYR A 198 -25.06 13.66 1.13
CA TYR A 198 -25.23 14.81 2.02
C TYR A 198 -25.65 14.28 3.40
N LYS A 199 -25.04 14.74 4.48
CA LYS A 199 -25.57 14.52 5.83
C LYS A 199 -26.57 15.62 6.12
N ILE A 200 -27.86 15.30 6.25
CA ILE A 200 -28.83 16.29 6.69
C ILE A 200 -28.75 16.34 8.22
N GLN A 201 -28.03 17.31 8.77
CA GLN A 201 -28.13 17.60 10.20
C GLN A 201 -29.37 18.46 10.43
N LYS A 202 -30.43 17.86 10.99
CA LYS A 202 -31.54 18.63 11.56
C LYS A 202 -31.09 19.16 12.92
N ARG A 203 -30.93 20.47 13.03
CA ARG A 203 -30.77 21.16 14.31
C ARG A 203 -31.93 22.16 14.39
N ASN A 204 -32.86 21.94 15.32
CA ASN A 204 -34.02 22.79 15.63
C ASN A 204 -34.76 23.34 14.39
N ASP A 205 -35.73 22.57 13.88
CA ASP A 205 -36.67 22.90 12.79
C ASP A 205 -36.10 23.42 11.46
N THR A 206 -34.78 23.58 11.35
CA THR A 206 -34.06 23.86 10.11
C THR A 206 -33.21 22.65 9.76
N ALA A 207 -33.57 21.98 8.65
CA ALA A 207 -32.76 20.93 8.08
C ALA A 207 -31.55 21.58 7.39
N VAL A 208 -30.42 21.70 8.10
CA VAL A 208 -29.17 22.12 7.48
C VAL A 208 -28.61 20.92 6.73
N ARG A 209 -28.59 20.98 5.40
CA ARG A 209 -27.85 20.03 4.58
C ARG A 209 -26.37 20.30 4.77
N THR A 210 -25.69 19.52 5.60
CA THR A 210 -24.22 19.55 5.69
C THR A 210 -23.66 18.54 4.70
N LYS A 211 -22.82 19.01 3.77
CA LYS A 211 -22.09 18.11 2.87
C LYS A 211 -20.98 17.47 3.71
N THR A 212 -21.20 16.27 4.24
CA THR A 212 -20.14 15.51 4.90
C THR A 212 -19.48 14.67 3.82
N PHE A 213 -18.28 15.06 3.44
CA PHE A 213 -17.45 14.26 2.56
C PHE A 213 -16.94 13.07 3.39
N TYR A 214 -17.22 11.85 2.94
CA TYR A 214 -16.52 10.68 3.46
C TYR A 214 -15.51 10.27 2.40
N ASN A 215 -14.25 10.62 2.62
CA ASN A 215 -13.12 10.30 1.75
C ASN A 215 -12.74 8.82 1.90
N ASN A 216 -13.66 7.92 1.55
CA ASN A 216 -13.44 6.48 1.60
C ASN A 216 -13.71 5.87 0.23
N ILE A 217 -12.65 5.39 -0.41
CA ILE A 217 -12.68 4.75 -1.74
C ILE A 217 -13.26 3.34 -1.71
N VAL A 218 -13.28 2.68 -0.55
CA VAL A 218 -13.60 1.24 -0.44
C VAL A 218 -15.00 0.88 -0.97
N PRO A 219 -16.09 1.63 -0.70
CA PRO A 219 -17.39 1.32 -1.28
C PRO A 219 -17.38 1.36 -2.82
N THR A 220 -16.83 2.41 -3.42
CA THR A 220 -16.69 2.55 -4.88
C THR A 220 -15.81 1.44 -5.45
N LEU A 221 -14.72 1.09 -4.76
CA LEU A 221 -13.83 0.00 -5.14
C LEU A 221 -14.53 -1.36 -5.05
N TYR A 222 -15.36 -1.61 -4.04
CA TYR A 222 -16.13 -2.85 -3.93
C TYR A 222 -17.09 -3.01 -5.12
N ASP A 223 -17.85 -1.97 -5.46
CA ASP A 223 -18.75 -1.96 -6.63
C ASP A 223 -17.97 -2.19 -7.93
N THR A 224 -16.79 -1.55 -8.05
CA THR A 224 -15.86 -1.71 -9.17
C THR A 224 -15.40 -3.15 -9.33
N LEU A 225 -14.89 -3.76 -8.27
CA LEU A 225 -14.41 -5.14 -8.28
C LEU A 225 -15.54 -6.14 -8.54
N TYR A 226 -16.73 -5.88 -7.98
CA TYR A 226 -17.92 -6.69 -8.22
C TYR A 226 -18.32 -6.65 -9.69
N TYR A 227 -18.31 -5.46 -10.29
CA TYR A 227 -18.59 -5.28 -11.71
C TYR A 227 -17.58 -6.05 -12.57
N ILE A 228 -16.27 -5.90 -12.34
CA ILE A 228 -15.23 -6.66 -13.06
C ILE A 228 -15.46 -8.17 -12.92
N LYS A 229 -15.71 -8.66 -11.71
CA LYS A 229 -15.99 -10.09 -11.47
C LYS A 229 -17.19 -10.58 -12.27
N SER A 230 -18.26 -9.79 -12.32
CA SER A 230 -19.48 -10.16 -13.04
C SER A 230 -19.29 -10.18 -14.56
N GLN A 231 -18.49 -9.25 -15.10
CA GLN A 231 -18.35 -9.05 -16.54
C GLN A 231 -17.16 -9.79 -17.15
N LEU A 232 -16.10 -10.03 -16.38
CA LEU A 232 -14.87 -10.70 -16.77
C LEU A 232 -14.52 -11.84 -15.79
N PRO A 233 -15.37 -12.86 -15.62
CA PRO A 233 -15.26 -13.85 -14.54
C PRO A 233 -14.11 -14.85 -14.69
N THR A 234 -13.49 -14.94 -15.88
CA THR A 234 -12.48 -15.94 -16.21
C THR A 234 -11.21 -15.33 -16.79
N LYS A 235 -10.09 -15.92 -16.40
CA LYS A 235 -8.73 -15.51 -16.77
C LYS A 235 -8.52 -14.01 -16.55
N THR A 236 -8.79 -13.57 -15.33
CA THR A 236 -8.65 -12.16 -14.93
C THR A 236 -7.83 -12.06 -13.66
N PHE A 237 -6.75 -11.30 -13.73
CA PHE A 237 -5.90 -10.95 -12.60
C PHE A 237 -5.99 -9.45 -12.39
N VAL A 238 -6.48 -9.05 -11.23
CA VAL A 238 -6.64 -7.65 -10.85
C VAL A 238 -5.65 -7.33 -9.76
N VAL A 239 -4.90 -6.24 -9.92
CA VAL A 239 -4.04 -5.70 -8.87
C VAL A 239 -4.60 -4.38 -8.42
N VAL A 240 -4.81 -4.20 -7.12
CA VAL A 240 -5.27 -2.94 -6.54
C VAL A 240 -4.17 -2.32 -5.71
N LEU A 241 -3.70 -1.13 -6.07
CA LEU A 241 -2.79 -0.36 -5.24
C LEU A 241 -3.57 0.34 -4.12
N LYS A 242 -3.42 -0.16 -2.90
CA LYS A 242 -3.99 0.48 -1.71
C LYS A 242 -3.29 1.83 -1.50
N ASN A 243 -4.09 2.89 -1.45
CA ASN A 243 -3.64 4.25 -1.22
C ASN A 243 -4.55 4.95 -0.18
N GLU A 244 -4.72 4.30 0.96
CA GLU A 244 -5.63 4.78 2.02
C GLU A 244 -5.12 6.05 2.70
N ASN A 245 -3.82 6.08 2.99
CA ASN A 245 -3.24 7.11 3.83
C ASN A 245 -2.81 8.36 3.05
N MET A 246 -2.80 8.32 1.71
CA MET A 246 -2.32 9.40 0.84
C MET A 246 -0.92 9.89 1.25
N ASN A 247 -0.04 8.98 1.67
CA ASN A 247 1.24 9.29 2.30
C ASN A 247 2.18 10.12 1.41
N ILE A 248 2.15 9.87 0.10
CA ILE A 248 2.90 10.67 -0.89
C ILE A 248 2.51 12.14 -0.72
N TRP A 249 1.24 12.48 -0.95
CA TRP A 249 0.77 13.87 -0.89
C TRP A 249 0.89 14.49 0.49
N LYS A 250 0.73 13.72 1.58
CA LYS A 250 0.98 14.24 2.94
C LYS A 250 2.43 14.72 3.11
N ALA A 251 3.40 13.92 2.69
CA ALA A 251 4.82 14.29 2.79
C ALA A 251 5.15 15.56 1.97
N TYR A 252 4.60 15.67 0.76
CA TYR A 252 4.78 16.84 -0.10
C TYR A 252 4.08 18.09 0.43
N ARG A 253 2.83 17.95 0.89
CA ARG A 253 2.06 19.01 1.55
C ARG A 253 2.79 19.57 2.77
N ASP A 254 3.33 18.71 3.62
CA ASP A 254 4.03 19.12 4.84
C ASP A 254 5.36 19.84 4.54
N SER A 255 5.90 19.66 3.33
CA SER A 255 7.20 20.22 2.93
C SER A 255 7.09 21.48 2.07
N TYR A 256 6.01 21.63 1.30
CA TYR A 256 5.86 22.71 0.33
C TYR A 256 4.52 23.42 0.49
N LYS A 257 4.58 24.74 0.77
CA LYS A 257 3.39 25.60 0.91
C LYS A 257 2.46 25.55 -0.29
N TYR A 258 3.01 25.47 -1.50
CA TYR A 258 2.20 25.35 -2.70
C TYR A 258 1.46 24.01 -2.75
N CYS A 259 2.13 22.88 -2.47
CA CYS A 259 1.46 21.59 -2.39
C CYS A 259 0.40 21.56 -1.27
N GLN A 260 0.64 22.24 -0.14
CA GLN A 260 -0.35 22.42 0.91
C GLN A 260 -1.60 23.16 0.40
N PHE A 261 -1.41 24.21 -0.39
CA PHE A 261 -2.51 24.96 -1.00
C PHE A 261 -3.25 24.12 -2.05
N SER A 262 -2.53 23.50 -2.99
CA SER A 262 -3.10 22.73 -4.10
C SER A 262 -3.93 21.53 -3.62
N THR A 263 -3.50 20.87 -2.55
CA THR A 263 -4.16 19.69 -1.98
C THR A 263 -5.07 20.01 -0.79
N LYS A 264 -5.37 21.28 -0.51
CA LYS A 264 -6.14 21.73 0.66
C LYS A 264 -7.44 20.93 0.83
N ASN A 265 -8.23 20.84 -0.24
CA ASN A 265 -9.55 20.21 -0.25
C ASN A 265 -9.51 18.68 0.00
N TRP A 266 -8.36 18.04 -0.19
CA TRP A 266 -8.22 16.59 0.01
C TRP A 266 -8.11 16.21 1.50
N PHE A 267 -7.67 17.17 2.33
CA PHE A 267 -7.36 16.96 3.74
C PHE A 267 -8.17 17.88 4.68
N GLU A 268 -9.23 18.53 4.18
CA GLU A 268 -10.10 19.41 4.99
C GLU A 268 -10.67 18.71 6.22
N ASP A 269 -11.10 17.45 6.08
CA ASP A 269 -11.59 16.65 7.20
C ASP A 269 -10.49 16.38 8.24
N ASP A 270 -9.23 16.25 7.82
CA ASP A 270 -8.10 16.02 8.75
C ASP A 270 -7.77 17.28 9.56
N GLU A 271 -7.97 18.47 8.97
CA GLU A 271 -7.87 19.75 9.69
C GLU A 271 -9.03 19.93 10.68
N GLN A 272 -10.25 19.53 10.32
CA GLN A 272 -11.41 19.52 11.23
C GLN A 272 -11.26 18.48 12.36
N LYS A 273 -10.67 17.31 12.08
CA LYS A 273 -10.38 16.24 13.06
C LYS A 273 -9.34 16.64 14.11
N ARG A 274 -8.31 17.44 13.76
CA ARG A 274 -7.35 17.98 14.75
C ARG A 274 -8.03 18.85 15.82
N SER A 275 -9.21 19.39 15.53
CA SER A 275 -10.05 20.14 16.47
C SER A 275 -11.02 19.26 17.28
N CYS A 276 -11.14 17.96 16.99
CA CYS A 276 -12.09 17.05 17.65
C CYS A 276 -11.35 16.00 18.51
N THR A 277 -11.48 16.09 19.83
CA THR A 277 -10.79 15.20 20.78
C THR A 277 -11.33 13.76 20.83
N ASN A 278 -12.50 13.48 20.20
CA ASN A 278 -13.21 12.19 20.28
C ASN A 278 -13.63 11.59 18.92
N CYS A 279 -13.10 12.10 17.80
CA CYS A 279 -13.44 11.60 16.47
C CYS A 279 -12.45 10.50 16.02
N ASP A 280 -12.66 9.25 16.46
CA ASP A 280 -11.81 8.10 16.12
C ASP A 280 -12.19 7.48 14.75
N GLU A 281 -12.18 8.29 13.70
CA GLU A 281 -12.55 7.86 12.34
C GLU A 281 -11.41 7.17 11.57
N THR A 282 -10.15 7.35 11.97
CA THR A 282 -8.99 6.63 11.37
C THR A 282 -9.12 5.12 11.53
N LYS A 283 -9.75 4.67 12.63
CA LYS A 283 -10.10 3.27 12.88
C LYS A 283 -11.16 2.72 11.91
N PHE A 284 -12.02 3.58 11.36
CA PHE A 284 -13.10 3.18 10.46
C PHE A 284 -12.58 2.81 9.06
N ASN A 285 -11.69 3.64 8.47
CA ASN A 285 -11.13 3.37 7.15
C ASN A 285 -10.28 2.08 7.15
N SER A 286 -9.40 1.90 8.14
CA SER A 286 -8.54 0.70 8.26
C SER A 286 -9.38 -0.57 8.35
N LYS A 287 -10.45 -0.52 9.16
CA LYS A 287 -11.39 -1.64 9.30
C LYS A 287 -12.15 -1.92 8.00
N THR A 288 -12.42 -0.90 7.19
CA THR A 288 -13.13 -1.07 5.92
C THR A 288 -12.26 -1.78 4.87
N TRP A 289 -10.97 -1.44 4.79
CA TRP A 289 -10.01 -2.15 3.93
C TRP A 289 -9.80 -3.61 4.35
N GLU A 290 -9.70 -3.88 5.66
CA GLU A 290 -9.60 -5.26 6.17
C GLU A 290 -10.83 -6.10 5.82
N ILE A 291 -12.03 -5.52 5.95
CA ILE A 291 -13.29 -6.18 5.56
C ILE A 291 -13.30 -6.44 4.04
N LEU A 292 -12.86 -5.48 3.23
CA LEU A 292 -12.75 -5.64 1.78
C LEU A 292 -11.79 -6.80 1.43
N GLN A 293 -10.57 -6.81 1.99
CA GLN A 293 -9.58 -7.86 1.76
C GLN A 293 -10.16 -9.25 2.12
N LYS A 294 -10.82 -9.36 3.27
CA LYS A 294 -11.46 -10.61 3.70
C LYS A 294 -12.56 -11.06 2.73
N ASN A 295 -13.38 -10.13 2.25
CA ASN A 295 -14.44 -10.43 1.29
C ASN A 295 -13.86 -10.86 -0.06
N ILE A 296 -12.80 -10.21 -0.53
CA ILE A 296 -12.09 -10.57 -1.77
C ILE A 296 -11.59 -12.01 -1.68
N THR A 297 -10.84 -12.34 -0.63
CA THR A 297 -10.27 -13.68 -0.45
C THR A 297 -11.36 -14.75 -0.36
N ARG A 298 -12.49 -14.45 0.29
CA ARG A 298 -13.55 -15.44 0.52
C ARG A 298 -14.52 -15.60 -0.66
N TYR A 299 -14.85 -14.52 -1.37
CA TYR A 299 -15.98 -14.50 -2.31
C TYR A 299 -15.60 -14.16 -3.74
N PHE A 300 -14.49 -13.45 -3.97
CA PHE A 300 -14.11 -13.03 -5.33
C PHE A 300 -13.07 -13.96 -5.95
N ASN A 301 -12.05 -14.31 -5.15
CA ASN A 301 -10.90 -15.07 -5.59
C ASN A 301 -11.28 -16.52 -5.91
N THR A 302 -10.94 -16.95 -7.12
CA THR A 302 -11.10 -18.31 -7.62
C THR A 302 -9.87 -18.68 -8.45
N LYS A 303 -9.80 -19.94 -8.87
CA LYS A 303 -8.76 -20.46 -9.78
C LYS A 303 -8.53 -19.63 -11.06
N TYR A 304 -9.59 -19.00 -11.59
CA TYR A 304 -9.54 -18.27 -12.86
C TYR A 304 -9.75 -16.77 -12.70
N PHE A 305 -9.86 -16.27 -11.46
CA PHE A 305 -10.09 -14.87 -11.19
C PHE A 305 -9.45 -14.52 -9.85
N ASN A 306 -8.50 -13.61 -9.84
CA ASN A 306 -7.86 -13.19 -8.60
C ASN A 306 -7.79 -11.68 -8.52
N ILE A 307 -8.02 -11.15 -7.33
CA ILE A 307 -7.74 -9.78 -6.95
C ILE A 307 -6.66 -9.82 -5.87
N ASN A 308 -5.62 -9.04 -6.08
CA ASN A 308 -4.51 -8.85 -5.16
C ASN A 308 -4.44 -7.38 -4.75
N ILE A 309 -4.68 -7.08 -3.46
CA ILE A 309 -4.50 -5.74 -2.92
C ILE A 309 -3.05 -5.60 -2.44
N ILE A 310 -2.37 -4.56 -2.90
CA ILE A 310 -0.96 -4.30 -2.60
C ILE A 310 -0.86 -3.01 -1.79
N ASN A 311 -0.05 -3.02 -0.74
CA ASN A 311 0.08 -1.91 0.22
C ASN A 311 1.41 -1.14 0.07
N LEU A 312 1.93 -1.07 -1.16
CA LEU A 312 3.23 -0.47 -1.49
C LEU A 312 3.38 0.98 -0.97
N LEU A 313 2.31 1.76 -0.98
CA LEU A 313 2.33 3.18 -0.59
C LEU A 313 2.14 3.43 0.92
N ASP A 314 1.79 2.40 1.71
CA ASP A 314 1.55 2.55 3.15
C ASP A 314 2.82 2.98 3.91
N ASN A 315 4.00 2.68 3.36
CA ASN A 315 5.29 3.10 3.92
C ASN A 315 6.11 3.94 2.92
N PHE A 316 5.54 5.02 2.41
CA PHE A 316 6.27 5.98 1.57
C PHE A 316 7.41 6.64 2.35
N ILE A 317 8.61 6.66 1.77
CA ILE A 317 9.76 7.40 2.29
C ILE A 317 10.16 8.46 1.25
N PRO A 318 9.97 9.76 1.53
CA PRO A 318 10.40 10.81 0.62
C PRO A 318 11.93 10.80 0.47
N LEU A 319 12.40 11.07 -0.74
CA LEU A 319 13.81 11.31 -0.99
C LEU A 319 14.15 12.74 -0.58
N THR A 320 15.24 12.93 0.16
CA THR A 320 15.76 14.26 0.48
C THR A 320 16.96 14.58 -0.39
N ILE A 321 16.94 15.74 -1.03
CA ILE A 321 18.02 16.28 -1.83
C ILE A 321 18.73 17.35 -1.01
N LYS A 322 20.06 17.24 -0.96
CA LYS A 322 20.95 18.24 -0.36
C LYS A 322 21.87 18.75 -1.44
N THR A 323 21.83 20.05 -1.72
CA THR A 323 22.66 20.65 -2.77
C THR A 323 23.45 21.84 -2.23
N ASN A 324 24.58 22.14 -2.86
CA ASN A 324 25.37 23.32 -2.52
C ASN A 324 24.65 24.64 -2.86
N LYS A 325 23.63 24.59 -3.74
CA LYS A 325 22.84 25.75 -4.16
C LYS A 325 21.69 26.06 -3.19
N THR A 326 21.14 25.04 -2.53
CA THR A 326 20.04 25.18 -1.58
C THR A 326 20.57 25.19 -0.14
N LYS A 327 20.30 26.24 0.65
CA LYS A 327 20.58 26.25 2.10
C LYS A 327 19.60 25.30 2.82
N GLY A 328 19.82 23.99 2.76
CA GLY A 328 19.00 22.99 3.48
C GLY A 328 18.83 21.66 2.75
N GLU A 329 18.15 20.73 3.41
CA GLU A 329 17.67 19.47 2.85
C GLU A 329 16.21 19.66 2.42
N TRP A 330 15.88 19.27 1.20
CA TRP A 330 14.55 19.47 0.59
C TRP A 330 14.00 18.14 0.11
N ILE A 331 12.68 17.92 0.22
CA ILE A 331 12.07 16.71 -0.33
C ILE A 331 12.05 16.79 -1.86
N ASP A 332 12.54 15.77 -2.54
CA ASP A 332 12.56 15.71 -4.00
C ASP A 332 11.15 15.82 -4.60
N LEU A 333 10.93 16.85 -5.43
CA LEU A 333 9.65 17.13 -6.09
C LEU A 333 9.45 16.35 -7.39
N SER A 334 10.48 15.69 -7.91
CA SER A 334 10.46 15.07 -9.23
C SER A 334 9.39 14.00 -9.40
N LEU A 335 8.92 13.39 -8.31
CA LEU A 335 7.85 12.37 -8.32
C LEU A 335 6.49 12.94 -8.71
N LEU A 336 6.17 14.17 -8.30
CA LEU A 336 4.89 14.81 -8.58
C LEU A 336 5.01 15.71 -9.81
N SER A 337 3.88 16.02 -10.41
CA SER A 337 3.76 17.11 -11.37
C SER A 337 3.79 18.46 -10.64
N ILE A 338 3.94 19.54 -11.40
CA ILE A 338 4.02 20.90 -10.85
C ILE A 338 2.77 21.32 -10.06
N ASP A 339 1.62 20.68 -10.30
CA ASP A 339 0.38 20.94 -9.55
C ASP A 339 0.33 20.25 -8.18
N CYS A 340 1.34 19.44 -7.84
CA CYS A 340 1.38 18.60 -6.63
C CYS A 340 0.21 17.62 -6.45
N LYS A 341 -0.61 17.37 -7.49
CA LYS A 341 -1.75 16.44 -7.45
C LYS A 341 -1.43 15.19 -8.24
N HIS A 342 -0.97 15.36 -9.47
CA HIS A 342 -0.68 14.24 -10.37
C HIS A 342 0.77 13.80 -10.26
N LEU A 343 1.06 12.59 -10.73
CA LEU A 343 2.43 12.13 -10.92
C LEU A 343 3.06 12.85 -12.12
N SER A 344 4.38 13.01 -12.09
CA SER A 344 5.15 13.32 -13.30
C SER A 344 5.33 12.06 -14.15
N ASP A 345 5.87 12.22 -15.35
CA ASP A 345 6.35 11.13 -16.21
C ASP A 345 7.47 10.28 -15.56
N ILE A 346 8.39 10.91 -14.80
CA ILE A 346 9.36 10.20 -13.94
C ILE A 346 8.63 9.45 -12.82
N GLY A 347 7.63 10.09 -12.20
CA GLY A 347 6.89 9.56 -11.07
C GLY A 347 6.08 8.32 -11.42
N ILE A 348 5.37 8.35 -12.54
CA ILE A 348 4.58 7.20 -13.02
C ILE A 348 5.48 6.02 -13.39
N SER A 349 6.62 6.27 -14.05
CA SER A 349 7.58 5.22 -14.39
C SER A 349 8.19 4.59 -13.13
N THR A 350 8.56 5.42 -12.15
CA THR A 350 9.09 4.97 -10.85
C THR A 350 8.06 4.15 -10.08
N LEU A 351 6.80 4.60 -10.04
CA LEU A 351 5.71 3.87 -9.39
C LEU A 351 5.46 2.52 -10.09
N HIS A 352 5.36 2.50 -11.41
CA HIS A 352 5.13 1.27 -12.17
C HIS A 352 6.27 0.26 -11.97
N THR A 353 7.52 0.74 -11.91
CA THR A 353 8.71 -0.09 -11.61
C THR A 353 8.62 -0.70 -10.20
N ALA A 354 8.20 0.09 -9.21
CA ALA A 354 8.03 -0.38 -7.85
C ALA A 354 6.88 -1.39 -7.74
N ILE A 355 5.74 -1.14 -8.40
CA ILE A 355 4.61 -2.09 -8.47
C ILE A 355 5.05 -3.40 -9.13
N TRP A 356 5.78 -3.33 -10.26
CA TRP A 356 6.31 -4.51 -10.94
C TRP A 356 7.13 -5.34 -9.98
N ASN A 357 8.17 -4.73 -9.39
CA ASN A 357 9.06 -5.38 -8.44
C ASN A 357 8.32 -5.95 -7.24
N TRP A 358 7.26 -5.29 -6.77
CA TRP A 358 6.43 -5.78 -5.68
C TRP A 358 5.67 -7.05 -6.10
N ILE A 359 5.06 -7.08 -7.29
CA ILE A 359 4.23 -8.21 -7.73
C ILE A 359 5.07 -9.45 -7.97
N ILE A 360 6.28 -9.31 -8.53
CA ILE A 360 7.11 -10.46 -8.89
C ILE A 360 8.02 -10.96 -7.74
N SER A 361 8.15 -10.20 -6.64
CA SER A 361 8.95 -10.65 -5.49
C SER A 361 8.14 -11.59 -4.59
N PRO A 362 8.72 -12.67 -4.02
CA PRO A 362 8.03 -13.54 -3.06
C PRO A 362 7.69 -12.81 -1.73
N THR A 363 6.60 -13.22 -1.06
CA THR A 363 6.08 -12.56 0.15
C THR A 363 7.06 -12.48 1.32
N SER A 364 7.99 -13.42 1.50
CA SER A 364 9.01 -13.32 2.56
C SER A 364 9.82 -12.02 2.43
N SER A 365 10.15 -11.61 1.21
CA SER A 365 10.79 -10.31 0.93
C SER A 365 9.85 -9.10 1.03
N LYS A 366 8.52 -9.32 1.05
CA LYS A 366 7.50 -8.28 1.24
C LYS A 366 7.23 -7.99 2.73
N TYR A 367 7.28 -9.03 3.57
CA TYR A 367 7.06 -8.97 5.03
C TYR A 367 8.34 -8.71 5.85
N GLU A 368 9.53 -9.00 5.32
CA GLU A 368 10.80 -8.59 5.93
C GLU A 368 11.04 -7.08 5.73
N SER A 369 10.32 -6.26 6.51
CA SER A 369 10.69 -4.89 6.95
C SER A 369 11.24 -3.87 5.93
N ARG A 370 11.11 -4.09 4.61
CA ARG A 370 11.74 -3.27 3.55
C ARG A 370 10.83 -2.87 2.38
N SER A 371 9.53 -3.17 2.41
CA SER A 371 8.58 -2.73 1.36
C SER A 371 8.20 -1.25 1.53
N TYR A 372 9.21 -0.38 1.44
CA TYR A 372 9.03 1.06 1.38
C TYR A 372 9.00 1.50 -0.08
N PHE A 373 8.01 2.30 -0.45
CA PHE A 373 8.10 3.04 -1.71
C PHE A 373 9.03 4.23 -1.51
N LYS A 374 10.11 4.28 -2.28
CA LYS A 374 11.01 5.42 -2.38
C LYS A 374 10.94 5.96 -3.81
N PRO A 375 10.97 7.29 -4.02
CA PRO A 375 10.97 7.88 -5.36
C PRO A 375 12.37 7.78 -5.97
N ILE A 376 12.89 6.56 -6.05
CA ILE A 376 14.17 6.22 -6.69
C ILE A 376 13.91 5.08 -7.66
N VAL A 377 14.61 5.10 -8.77
CA VAL A 377 14.42 4.10 -9.80
C VAL A 377 15.19 2.85 -9.41
N HIS A 378 14.44 1.76 -9.27
CA HIS A 378 14.98 0.45 -8.97
C HIS A 378 15.19 -0.32 -10.26
N VAL A 379 16.26 -1.11 -10.33
CA VAL A 379 16.42 -2.08 -11.41
C VAL A 379 15.19 -3.00 -11.41
N LEU A 380 14.61 -3.23 -12.60
CA LEU A 380 13.53 -4.20 -12.77
C LEU A 380 14.02 -5.58 -12.35
N LYS A 381 13.33 -6.21 -11.42
CA LYS A 381 13.61 -7.58 -11.04
C LYS A 381 13.10 -8.53 -12.13
N CYS A 382 13.79 -9.65 -12.26
CA CYS A 382 13.34 -10.78 -13.07
C CYS A 382 12.34 -11.63 -12.26
N PRO A 383 11.24 -12.08 -12.86
CA PRO A 383 10.33 -13.00 -12.17
C PRO A 383 10.97 -14.41 -12.14
N LEU A 384 10.83 -15.18 -11.06
CA LEU A 384 11.55 -16.46 -10.93
C LEU A 384 10.88 -17.60 -11.71
N PRO A 385 11.61 -18.38 -12.54
CA PRO A 385 11.07 -19.53 -13.29
C PRO A 385 10.34 -20.58 -12.43
N SER A 386 10.92 -20.87 -11.26
CA SER A 386 10.43 -21.88 -10.32
C SER A 386 9.33 -21.39 -9.37
N CYS A 387 8.97 -20.11 -9.46
CA CYS A 387 7.87 -19.49 -8.72
C CYS A 387 6.65 -19.29 -9.62
N PRO A 388 5.46 -19.15 -9.04
CA PRO A 388 4.43 -18.41 -9.72
C PRO A 388 4.85 -16.95 -9.85
N PHE A 389 5.03 -16.54 -11.10
CA PHE A 389 5.71 -15.29 -11.44
C PHE A 389 4.98 -14.03 -10.94
N MET A 390 3.67 -14.09 -10.72
CA MET A 390 2.93 -13.06 -9.97
C MET A 390 2.68 -13.54 -8.55
N ALA A 391 3.53 -13.12 -7.62
CA ALA A 391 3.44 -13.49 -6.23
C ALA A 391 2.26 -12.78 -5.53
N THR A 392 1.37 -13.60 -4.98
CA THR A 392 0.21 -13.25 -4.16
C THR A 392 0.40 -13.82 -2.75
N GLU A 393 -0.45 -13.41 -1.80
CA GLU A 393 -0.49 -14.02 -0.47
C GLU A 393 -0.83 -15.52 -0.48
N ASN A 394 -1.39 -16.04 -1.58
CA ASN A 394 -1.86 -17.42 -1.66
C ASN A 394 -0.87 -18.36 -2.37
N ASN A 395 0.01 -17.83 -3.22
CA ASN A 395 0.86 -18.64 -4.09
C ASN A 395 2.36 -18.53 -3.77
N TYR A 396 2.74 -17.74 -2.76
CA TYR A 396 4.15 -17.56 -2.40
C TYR A 396 4.85 -18.84 -1.94
N ASN A 397 4.13 -19.78 -1.34
CA ASN A 397 4.68 -21.06 -0.89
C ASN A 397 5.08 -21.97 -2.06
N PHE A 398 4.59 -21.70 -3.28
CA PHE A 398 5.02 -22.45 -4.47
C PHE A 398 6.43 -22.06 -4.94
N CYS A 399 7.04 -21.01 -4.37
CA CYS A 399 8.41 -20.57 -4.67
C CYS A 399 9.51 -21.44 -4.04
N GLU A 400 9.17 -22.50 -3.32
CA GLU A 400 10.16 -23.33 -2.62
C GLU A 400 10.67 -24.47 -3.51
N TYR A 401 11.50 -24.16 -4.51
CA TYR A 401 12.58 -25.05 -4.99
C TYR A 401 13.54 -24.29 -5.92
N ASN A 402 14.68 -23.84 -5.37
CA ASN A 402 16.03 -23.88 -5.95
C ASN A 402 16.95 -22.88 -5.21
N GLY A 403 17.71 -23.39 -4.23
CA GLY A 403 19.09 -22.94 -4.06
C GLY A 403 19.46 -22.00 -2.91
N ILE A 404 18.91 -22.15 -1.70
CA ILE A 404 19.73 -21.90 -0.49
C ILE A 404 19.65 -23.12 0.43
N GLN A 405 20.73 -23.90 0.40
CA GLN A 405 20.98 -25.03 1.27
C GLN A 405 21.20 -24.51 2.70
N TYR A 406 20.14 -24.48 3.53
CA TYR A 406 20.31 -24.53 4.98
C TYR A 406 20.04 -25.96 5.45
N PRO A 407 20.83 -26.51 6.38
CA PRO A 407 20.86 -27.95 6.67
C PRO A 407 19.53 -28.39 7.30
N SER A 408 18.66 -28.96 6.48
CA SER A 408 17.25 -29.25 6.78
C SER A 408 16.97 -30.67 7.26
N ARG A 409 17.97 -31.40 7.78
CA ARG A 409 17.72 -32.76 8.30
C ARG A 409 16.73 -32.78 9.47
N LEU A 410 16.62 -31.70 10.25
CA LEU A 410 15.70 -31.64 11.38
C LEU A 410 14.28 -31.22 10.99
N ARG A 411 14.12 -30.44 9.91
CA ARG A 411 12.82 -29.89 9.51
C ARG A 411 11.99 -30.88 8.67
N SER A 412 12.61 -31.70 7.82
CA SER A 412 11.88 -32.66 7.00
C SER A 412 11.21 -33.78 7.80
N TYR A 413 11.75 -34.12 8.98
CA TYR A 413 11.13 -35.11 9.88
C TYR A 413 9.93 -34.55 10.66
N LEU A 414 9.93 -33.24 10.96
CA LEU A 414 8.89 -32.61 11.78
C LEU A 414 7.61 -32.27 10.99
N PHE A 415 7.67 -32.16 9.66
CA PHE A 415 6.56 -31.67 8.84
C PHE A 415 6.01 -32.69 7.81
N ASN A 416 6.42 -33.96 7.89
CA ASN A 416 5.71 -35.00 7.14
C ASN A 416 4.39 -35.28 7.87
N GLU A 417 3.22 -34.99 7.29
CA GLU A 417 1.91 -34.97 7.97
C GLU A 417 1.60 -36.24 8.77
N SER A 418 2.12 -37.40 8.36
CA SER A 418 1.93 -38.67 9.08
C SER A 418 2.95 -38.92 10.20
N VAL A 419 4.14 -38.31 10.16
CA VAL A 419 5.27 -38.61 11.10
C VAL A 419 5.48 -37.46 12.08
N GLY A 420 5.17 -36.23 11.69
CA GLY A 420 5.33 -35.02 12.50
C GLY A 420 4.41 -35.01 13.72
N GLU A 421 3.17 -35.48 13.59
CA GLU A 421 2.22 -35.57 14.71
C GLU A 421 2.71 -36.56 15.77
N GLU A 422 3.19 -37.74 15.37
CA GLU A 422 3.71 -38.75 16.30
C GLU A 422 4.96 -38.27 17.04
N ILE A 423 5.88 -37.59 16.34
CA ILE A 423 7.09 -37.03 16.95
C ILE A 423 6.75 -35.90 17.92
N MET A 424 5.81 -35.03 17.57
CA MET A 424 5.35 -33.95 18.46
C MET A 424 4.69 -34.50 19.72
N VAL A 425 3.87 -35.55 19.60
CA VAL A 425 3.28 -36.25 20.74
C VAL A 425 4.36 -36.88 21.63
N LEU A 426 5.37 -37.53 21.05
CA LEU A 426 6.50 -38.10 21.81
C LEU A 426 7.33 -37.03 22.54
N LEU A 427 7.56 -35.88 21.91
CA LEU A 427 8.26 -34.75 22.53
C LEU A 427 7.46 -34.15 23.69
N LEU A 428 6.14 -34.01 23.53
CA LEU A 428 5.26 -33.55 24.60
C LEU A 428 5.24 -34.53 25.78
N ILE A 429 5.15 -35.84 25.52
CA ILE A 429 5.21 -36.88 26.55
C ILE A 429 6.57 -36.88 27.26
N SER A 430 7.67 -36.78 26.52
CA SER A 430 9.03 -36.68 27.09
C SER A 430 9.16 -35.46 28.00
N SER A 431 8.68 -34.29 27.54
CA SER A 431 8.70 -33.07 28.35
C SER A 431 7.88 -33.20 29.63
N ALA A 432 6.69 -33.82 29.56
CA ALA A 432 5.84 -34.06 30.72
C ALA A 432 6.49 -35.02 31.74
N ILE A 433 7.16 -36.08 31.26
CA ILE A 433 7.89 -37.02 32.13
C ILE A 433 9.07 -36.31 32.80
N THR A 434 9.84 -35.51 32.05
CA THR A 434 10.96 -34.77 32.64
C THR A 434 10.49 -33.77 33.69
N LEU A 435 9.39 -33.06 33.44
CA LEU A 435 8.78 -32.15 34.40
C LEU A 435 8.30 -32.91 35.65
N TYR A 436 7.62 -34.04 35.48
CA TYR A 436 7.18 -34.89 36.59
C TYR A 436 8.35 -35.36 37.46
N LEU A 437 9.44 -35.82 36.85
CA LEU A 437 10.64 -36.24 37.57
C LEU A 437 11.34 -35.09 38.29
N MET A 438 11.36 -33.88 37.70
CA MET A 438 11.88 -32.68 38.35
C MET A 438 11.03 -32.29 39.56
N ILE A 439 9.71 -32.29 39.43
CA ILE A 439 8.77 -32.04 40.52
C ILE A 439 8.96 -33.08 41.63
N TRP A 440 9.04 -34.37 41.29
CA TRP A 440 9.27 -35.42 42.30
C TRP A 440 10.61 -35.25 43.00
N LYS A 441 11.70 -34.96 42.26
CA LYS A 441 13.00 -34.66 42.89
C LYS A 441 12.94 -33.43 43.79
N PHE A 442 12.16 -32.42 43.43
CA PHE A 442 11.98 -31.22 44.25
C PHE A 442 11.19 -31.53 45.53
N VAL A 443 10.06 -32.23 45.41
CA VAL A 443 9.23 -32.68 46.56
C VAL A 443 10.04 -33.60 47.47
N GLY A 444 10.79 -34.55 46.92
CA GLY A 444 11.65 -35.44 47.71
C GLY A 444 12.75 -34.69 48.48
N ARG A 445 13.30 -33.60 47.91
CA ARG A 445 14.22 -32.72 48.66
C ARG A 445 13.52 -31.94 49.76
N LEU A 446 12.28 -31.50 49.54
CA LEU A 446 11.48 -30.83 50.56
C LEU A 446 11.16 -31.75 51.73
N MET A 447 10.69 -32.98 51.44
CA MET A 447 10.39 -33.98 52.46
C MET A 447 11.65 -34.33 53.29
N ARG A 448 12.82 -34.49 52.64
CA ARG A 448 14.07 -34.77 53.36
C ARG A 448 14.51 -33.60 54.25
N LYS A 449 14.31 -32.35 53.81
CA LYS A 449 14.56 -31.16 54.64
C LYS A 449 13.60 -31.07 55.82
N GLU A 450 12.35 -31.46 55.64
CA GLU A 450 11.37 -31.51 56.72
C GLU A 450 11.76 -32.58 57.75
N GLU A 451 12.21 -33.76 57.30
CA GLU A 451 12.69 -34.83 58.16
C GLU A 451 13.95 -34.42 58.93
N GLU A 452 14.94 -33.80 58.27
CA GLU A 452 16.13 -33.21 58.92
C GLU A 452 15.76 -32.11 59.93
N TYR A 453 14.74 -31.31 59.63
CA TYR A 453 14.24 -30.28 60.53
C TYR A 453 13.52 -30.87 61.76
N ILE A 454 12.72 -31.92 61.57
CA ILE A 454 12.06 -32.66 62.65
C ILE A 454 13.11 -33.38 63.53
N GLU A 455 14.13 -34.00 62.94
CA GLU A 455 15.25 -34.63 63.67
C GLU A 455 16.05 -33.59 64.47
N SER A 456 16.29 -32.40 63.89
CA SER A 456 16.90 -31.25 64.58
C SER A 456 16.06 -30.74 65.75
N LEU A 457 14.74 -30.66 65.59
CA LEU A 457 13.82 -30.29 66.68
C LEU A 457 13.80 -31.35 67.77
N ARG A 458 13.80 -32.63 67.41
CA ARG A 458 13.80 -33.76 68.36
C ARG A 458 15.09 -33.78 69.17
N THR A 459 16.25 -33.62 68.52
CA THR A 459 17.56 -33.54 69.20
C THR A 459 17.66 -32.31 70.11
N LYS A 460 17.14 -31.15 69.70
CA LYS A 460 17.02 -29.98 70.60
C LYS A 460 16.06 -30.22 71.77
N TRP A 461 14.95 -30.92 71.55
CA TRP A 461 14.00 -31.27 72.61
C TRP A 461 14.61 -32.21 73.66
N PHE A 462 15.42 -33.18 73.24
CA PHE A 462 16.14 -34.07 74.16
C PHE A 462 17.37 -33.44 74.83
N GLN A 463 17.80 -32.25 74.38
CA GLN A 463 18.87 -31.45 74.99
C GLN A 463 18.35 -30.35 75.93
N LEU A 464 17.03 -30.20 76.08
CA LEU A 464 16.47 -29.34 77.11
C LEU A 464 16.83 -29.93 78.49
N PRO A 465 17.56 -29.18 79.35
CA PRO A 465 17.77 -29.59 80.72
C PRO A 465 16.41 -29.82 81.38
N SER A 466 16.28 -30.87 82.18
CA SER A 466 15.16 -31.00 83.10
C SER A 466 15.14 -29.76 83.98
N LEU A 467 14.27 -28.79 83.68
CA LEU A 467 14.16 -27.59 84.50
C LEU A 467 13.69 -28.04 85.88
N ASP A 468 14.60 -27.91 86.83
CA ASP A 468 14.36 -28.19 88.22
C ASP A 468 13.25 -27.25 88.71
N LYS A 469 12.30 -27.79 89.46
CA LYS A 469 11.01 -27.15 89.80
C LYS A 469 11.17 -25.86 90.63
N LYS A 470 12.41 -25.50 90.99
CA LYS A 470 12.77 -24.34 91.81
C LYS A 470 12.96 -23.04 91.03
N ASP A 471 13.22 -23.08 89.72
CA ASP A 471 13.44 -21.85 88.94
C ASP A 471 12.16 -21.27 88.31
N LEU A 472 11.01 -21.93 88.51
CA LEU A 472 9.68 -21.51 88.03
C LEU A 472 8.92 -20.60 89.01
N LEU A 473 9.59 -20.11 90.06
CA LEU A 473 8.99 -19.24 91.08
C LEU A 473 9.59 -17.83 91.14
N ASN A 474 10.34 -17.42 90.11
CA ASN A 474 10.84 -16.04 89.96
C ASN A 474 10.58 -15.44 88.57
N ILE A 475 9.58 -15.94 87.87
CA ILE A 475 8.88 -15.27 86.75
C ILE A 475 7.39 -15.36 87.07
#